data_AF-A0A653P7C4-F1
#
_entry.id   AF-A0A653P7C4-F1
#
_cell.length_a   1.000
_cell.length_b   1.000
_cell.length_c   1.000
_cell.angle_alpha   90.00
_cell.angle_beta   90.00
_cell.angle_gamma   90.00
#
_symmetry.space_group_name_H-M   'P 1'
#
loop_
_entity.id
_entity.type
_entity.pdbx_description
1 polymer ?
#
loop_
_entity_poly.entity_id
_entity_poly.type
_entity_poly.pdbx_seq_one_letter_code
_entity_poly.pdbx_strand_id
1 'polypeptide(L)'
;MLNTSLSSILLENINIKPGEYFPTYFYRLMEYADFFAPKEFLSLFQISSPRLIGETMPRWAVKFAVQAYGRKRFEDVLTDNMVGKYWQGFVSRDVLDVHMKNQLNDKATGRVLFNAEKLLMPYHSLKYCSKCHDEDVRAKGFVIWKADHQAMSAFICHQHNSALSQRLVSEFNGFECSGDFFDKSSFSTPHITLFHRWLDWETKLLMRGGVDYQREQVELHKRVFMESSFYSHSPSKVSVALNKQWQSALQRYFTILFPNLQSSAETTANNIAFKASAMMSENGSIHPLMFLLFKFFYMHEYRP
;
A
#
# COMPACT_ATOMS: atom_id res chain seq x y z
N MET A 1 -12.99 24.41 -24.81
CA MET A 1 -12.90 25.41 -23.71
C MET A 1 -14.16 25.35 -22.83
N LEU A 2 -14.48 24.18 -22.27
CA LEU A 2 -15.59 23.95 -21.34
C LEU A 2 -15.22 22.68 -20.57
N ASN A 3 -14.89 22.78 -19.27
CA ASN A 3 -14.97 21.72 -18.24
C ASN A 3 -14.26 22.05 -16.92
N THR A 4 -13.65 23.23 -16.77
CA THR A 4 -13.14 23.71 -15.48
C THR A 4 -14.26 24.00 -14.47
N SER A 5 -15.49 24.34 -14.90
CA SER A 5 -16.58 24.56 -13.95
C SER A 5 -17.10 23.25 -13.35
N LEU A 6 -17.21 22.19 -14.15
CA LEU A 6 -17.91 20.98 -13.74
C LEU A 6 -17.04 20.06 -12.86
N SER A 7 -15.74 19.95 -13.16
CA SER A 7 -14.80 19.28 -12.25
C SER A 7 -14.65 20.03 -10.93
N SER A 8 -14.63 21.37 -10.95
CA SER A 8 -14.65 22.17 -9.71
C SER A 8 -15.95 21.96 -8.92
N ILE A 9 -17.12 21.99 -9.58
CA ILE A 9 -18.41 21.70 -8.93
C ILE A 9 -18.40 20.31 -8.29
N LEU A 10 -17.93 19.28 -8.98
CA LEU A 10 -17.82 17.92 -8.41
C LEU A 10 -16.93 17.89 -7.17
N LEU A 11 -15.72 18.48 -7.24
CA LEU A 11 -14.77 18.49 -6.14
C LEU A 11 -15.24 19.35 -4.95
N GLU A 12 -15.97 20.44 -5.19
CA GLU A 12 -16.54 21.31 -4.16
C GLU A 12 -17.68 20.61 -3.41
N ASN A 13 -18.50 19.82 -4.11
CA ASN A 13 -19.68 19.17 -3.53
C ASN A 13 -19.38 17.78 -2.98
N ILE A 14 -18.43 17.06 -3.56
CA ILE A 14 -18.09 15.68 -3.19
C ILE A 14 -16.70 15.68 -2.56
N ASN A 15 -16.65 16.02 -1.27
CA ASN A 15 -15.40 16.04 -0.53
C ASN A 15 -14.93 14.63 -0.14
N ILE A 16 -13.62 14.40 -0.20
CA ILE A 16 -12.98 13.22 0.39
C ILE A 16 -13.23 13.23 1.90
N LYS A 17 -13.59 12.08 2.48
CA LYS A 17 -13.91 11.97 3.90
C LYS A 17 -12.65 11.61 4.71
N PRO A 18 -12.59 11.98 6.00
CA PRO A 18 -11.50 11.57 6.88
C PRO A 18 -11.35 10.05 6.88
N GLY A 19 -10.13 9.57 6.60
CA GLY A 19 -9.80 8.16 6.52
C GLY A 19 -10.38 7.40 5.32
N GLU A 20 -10.95 8.07 4.33
CA GLU A 20 -11.38 7.44 3.07
C GLU A 20 -10.15 7.09 2.22
N TYR A 21 -10.08 5.87 1.70
CA TYR A 21 -9.01 5.46 0.81
C TYR A 21 -9.13 6.21 -0.53
N PHE A 22 -8.02 6.79 -0.99
CA PHE A 22 -8.04 7.73 -2.10
C PHE A 22 -8.53 7.13 -3.44
N PRO A 23 -8.13 5.92 -3.87
CA PRO A 23 -8.73 5.25 -5.03
C PRO A 23 -10.25 5.06 -4.93
N THR A 24 -10.77 4.80 -3.74
CA THR A 24 -12.22 4.70 -3.52
C THR A 24 -12.89 6.05 -3.65
N TYR A 25 -12.30 7.11 -3.11
CA TYR A 25 -12.83 8.46 -3.29
C TYR A 25 -12.93 8.81 -4.78
N PHE A 26 -11.89 8.49 -5.55
CA PHE A 26 -11.91 8.68 -7.00
C PHE A 26 -13.01 7.86 -7.68
N TYR A 27 -13.20 6.61 -7.26
CA TYR A 27 -14.30 5.77 -7.74
C TYR A 27 -15.68 6.37 -7.41
N ARG A 28 -15.87 6.87 -6.18
CA ARG A 28 -17.09 7.54 -5.76
C ARG A 28 -17.38 8.78 -6.60
N LEU A 29 -16.36 9.57 -6.94
CA LEU A 29 -16.54 10.69 -7.87
C LEU A 29 -17.00 10.23 -9.26
N MET A 30 -16.50 9.09 -9.74
CA MET A 30 -16.94 8.50 -11.00
C MET A 30 -18.39 8.02 -10.94
N GLU A 31 -18.81 7.40 -9.83
CA GLU A 31 -20.21 6.98 -9.64
C GLU A 31 -21.18 8.17 -9.63
N TYR A 32 -20.83 9.27 -8.97
CA TYR A 32 -21.65 10.49 -9.00
C TYR A 32 -21.59 11.25 -10.34
N ALA A 33 -20.67 10.85 -11.22
CA ALA A 33 -20.47 11.41 -12.55
C ALA A 33 -20.79 10.38 -13.64
N ASP A 34 -21.70 9.44 -13.37
CA ASP A 34 -22.13 8.33 -14.24
C ASP A 34 -22.71 8.78 -15.59
N PHE A 35 -23.07 10.05 -15.71
CA PHE A 35 -23.47 10.70 -16.95
C PHE A 35 -22.30 10.96 -17.92
N PHE A 36 -21.04 10.77 -17.50
CA PHE A 36 -19.87 10.75 -18.38
C PHE A 36 -19.44 9.32 -18.71
N ALA A 37 -18.95 9.12 -19.93
CA ALA A 37 -18.15 7.93 -20.20
C ALA A 37 -16.88 7.96 -19.31
N PRO A 38 -16.39 6.82 -18.77
CA PRO A 38 -15.21 6.80 -17.91
C PRO A 38 -14.00 7.54 -18.48
N LYS A 39 -13.74 7.41 -19.80
CA LYS A 39 -12.66 8.12 -20.48
C LYS A 39 -12.82 9.64 -20.44
N GLU A 40 -14.05 10.14 -20.58
CA GLU A 40 -14.36 11.56 -20.54
C GLU A 40 -14.16 12.10 -19.12
N PHE A 41 -14.64 11.38 -18.10
CA PHE A 41 -14.40 11.74 -16.71
C PHE A 41 -12.91 11.87 -16.40
N LEU A 42 -12.10 10.88 -16.78
CA LEU A 42 -10.65 10.91 -16.55
C LEU A 42 -9.97 12.08 -17.27
N SER A 43 -10.47 12.44 -18.45
CA SER A 43 -9.96 13.57 -19.23
C SER A 43 -10.15 14.92 -18.53
N LEU A 44 -11.18 15.07 -17.67
CA LEU A 44 -11.37 16.26 -16.82
C LEU A 44 -10.16 16.54 -15.93
N PHE A 45 -9.43 15.49 -15.57
CA PHE A 45 -8.26 15.52 -14.67
C PHE A 45 -6.95 15.24 -15.42
N GLN A 46 -6.96 15.31 -16.76
CA GLN A 46 -5.78 15.02 -17.61
C GLN A 46 -5.18 13.62 -17.35
N ILE A 47 -6.03 12.65 -16.99
CA ILE A 47 -5.64 11.26 -16.75
C ILE A 47 -5.94 10.49 -18.04
N SER A 48 -4.88 10.05 -18.75
CA SER A 48 -5.02 9.39 -20.05
C SER A 48 -5.48 7.94 -19.98
N SER A 49 -5.26 7.27 -18.84
CA SER A 49 -5.86 5.96 -18.53
C SER A 49 -5.72 5.68 -17.04
N PRO A 50 -6.72 5.05 -16.40
CA PRO A 50 -6.57 4.62 -15.03
C PRO A 50 -5.94 3.24 -15.05
N ARG A 51 -4.73 3.10 -14.51
CA ARG A 51 -4.12 1.79 -14.39
C ARG A 51 -3.47 1.64 -13.03
N LEU A 52 -3.84 0.51 -12.41
CA LEU A 52 -3.33 -0.07 -11.17
C LEU A 52 -3.77 0.68 -9.92
N ILE A 53 -4.75 0.07 -9.23
CA ILE A 53 -4.97 0.29 -7.80
C ILE A 53 -3.80 -0.43 -7.08
N GLY A 54 -3.42 0.00 -5.87
CA GLY A 54 -2.45 -0.70 -5.04
C GLY A 54 -0.97 -0.35 -5.21
N GLU A 55 -0.58 0.46 -6.21
CA GLU A 55 0.69 1.19 -6.13
C GLU A 55 0.66 2.13 -4.90
N THR A 56 1.79 2.29 -4.22
CA THR A 56 1.93 3.15 -3.03
C THR A 56 1.58 4.60 -3.36
N MET A 57 2.11 5.08 -4.49
CA MET A 57 1.92 6.46 -4.93
C MET A 57 1.80 6.52 -6.47
N PRO A 58 0.66 6.11 -7.04
CA PRO A 58 0.49 6.07 -8.48
C PRO A 58 0.44 7.48 -9.06
N ARG A 59 1.00 7.65 -10.26
CA ARG A 59 1.09 8.95 -10.93
C ARG A 59 -0.25 9.66 -11.11
N TRP A 60 -1.31 8.90 -11.42
CA TRP A 60 -2.65 9.46 -11.58
C TRP A 60 -3.15 10.09 -10.26
N ALA A 61 -2.85 9.46 -9.12
CA ALA A 61 -3.28 9.96 -7.83
C ALA A 61 -2.54 11.24 -7.43
N VAL A 62 -1.23 11.30 -7.68
CA VAL A 62 -0.43 12.50 -7.43
C VAL A 62 -0.90 13.66 -8.30
N LYS A 63 -1.11 13.44 -9.61
CA LYS A 63 -1.62 14.48 -10.51
C LYS A 63 -3.00 14.97 -10.07
N PHE A 64 -3.92 14.05 -9.79
CA PHE A 64 -5.27 14.41 -9.36
C PHE A 64 -5.24 15.20 -8.05
N ALA A 65 -4.56 14.69 -7.02
CA ALA A 65 -4.59 15.30 -5.70
C ALA A 65 -3.95 16.71 -5.72
N VAL A 66 -2.87 16.91 -6.48
CA VAL A 66 -2.27 18.23 -6.66
C VAL A 66 -3.20 19.17 -7.43
N GLN A 67 -3.90 18.70 -8.46
CA GLN A 67 -4.86 19.50 -9.21
C GLN A 67 -6.10 19.86 -8.36
N ALA A 68 -6.64 18.91 -7.60
CA ALA A 68 -7.87 19.05 -6.84
C ALA A 68 -7.70 19.86 -5.55
N TYR A 69 -6.58 19.68 -4.84
CA TYR A 69 -6.39 20.26 -3.50
C TYR A 69 -5.24 21.27 -3.42
N GLY A 70 -4.44 21.40 -4.48
CA GLY A 70 -3.21 22.18 -4.48
C GLY A 70 -2.09 21.55 -3.64
N ARG A 71 -0.87 22.08 -3.77
CA ARG A 71 0.32 21.52 -3.09
C ARG A 71 0.21 21.54 -1.56
N LYS A 72 -0.45 22.54 -0.98
CA LYS A 72 -0.51 22.69 0.49
C LYS A 72 -1.32 21.59 1.17
N ARG A 73 -2.46 21.20 0.57
CA ARG A 73 -3.35 20.16 1.13
C ARG A 73 -3.02 18.76 0.61
N PHE A 74 -2.12 18.65 -0.38
CA PHE A 74 -1.68 17.37 -0.92
C PHE A 74 -1.02 16.49 0.15
N GLU A 75 -0.23 17.06 1.06
CA GLU A 75 0.43 16.31 2.14
C GLU A 75 -0.56 15.63 3.07
N ASP A 76 -1.69 16.29 3.37
CA ASP A 76 -2.76 15.71 4.19
C ASP A 76 -3.40 14.52 3.46
N VAL A 77 -3.71 14.70 2.17
CA VAL A 77 -4.29 13.63 1.32
C VAL A 77 -3.33 12.45 1.19
N LEU A 78 -2.04 12.73 1.00
CA LEU A 78 -0.98 11.71 0.95
C LEU A 78 -0.97 10.90 2.26
N THR A 79 -1.04 11.59 3.39
CA THR A 79 -0.92 10.98 4.72
C THR A 79 -2.17 10.19 5.09
N ASP A 80 -3.36 10.78 4.95
CA ASP A 80 -4.62 10.25 5.46
C ASP A 80 -5.37 9.36 4.48
N ASN A 81 -5.21 9.58 3.16
CA ASN A 81 -6.04 8.94 2.15
C ASN A 81 -5.23 8.02 1.21
N MET A 82 -3.94 8.30 1.01
CA MET A 82 -3.02 7.43 0.24
C MET A 82 -2.21 6.48 1.13
N VAL A 83 -2.74 6.17 2.32
CA VAL A 83 -2.13 5.24 3.29
C VAL A 83 -0.72 5.71 3.72
N GLY A 84 -0.43 7.01 3.62
CA GLY A 84 0.89 7.58 3.91
C GLY A 84 1.38 7.32 5.32
N LYS A 85 0.46 7.26 6.30
CA LYS A 85 0.75 6.82 7.67
C LYS A 85 1.45 5.47 7.77
N TYR A 86 1.33 4.60 6.77
CA TYR A 86 1.97 3.28 6.76
C TYR A 86 3.38 3.28 6.18
N TRP A 87 3.65 4.13 5.18
CA TRP A 87 4.83 3.96 4.32
C TRP A 87 5.77 5.17 4.29
N GLN A 88 5.33 6.38 4.68
CA GLN A 88 6.15 7.59 4.51
C GLN A 88 7.46 7.55 5.29
N GLY A 89 7.51 6.92 6.46
CA GLY A 89 8.75 6.79 7.24
C GLY A 89 9.77 5.81 6.64
N PHE A 90 9.41 5.07 5.59
CA PHE A 90 10.31 4.15 4.89
C PHE A 90 11.03 4.80 3.71
N VAL A 91 10.77 6.09 3.45
CA VAL A 91 11.36 6.85 2.35
C VAL A 91 11.87 8.19 2.89
N SER A 92 13.07 8.59 2.45
CA SER A 92 13.59 9.93 2.78
C SER A 92 12.79 11.01 2.07
N ARG A 93 12.75 12.22 2.65
CA ARG A 93 12.01 13.34 2.07
C ARG A 93 12.52 13.69 0.67
N ASP A 94 13.84 13.66 0.47
CA ASP A 94 14.45 13.94 -0.84
C ASP A 94 14.01 12.95 -1.92
N VAL A 95 13.96 11.66 -1.60
CA VAL A 95 13.51 10.63 -2.55
C VAL A 95 12.03 10.82 -2.89
N LEU A 96 11.20 11.14 -1.89
CA LEU A 96 9.77 11.42 -2.09
C LEU A 96 9.55 12.66 -2.99
N ASP A 97 10.22 13.77 -2.69
CA ASP A 97 10.08 15.03 -3.42
C ASP A 97 10.57 14.88 -4.88
N VAL A 98 11.68 14.16 -5.10
CA VAL A 98 12.17 13.83 -6.45
C VAL A 98 11.18 12.94 -7.18
N HIS A 99 10.62 11.92 -6.52
CA HIS A 99 9.64 11.03 -7.13
C HIS A 99 8.39 11.80 -7.55
N MET A 100 7.83 12.64 -6.68
CA MET A 100 6.68 13.49 -6.96
C MET A 100 6.96 14.45 -8.13
N LYS A 101 8.11 15.15 -8.10
CA LYS A 101 8.51 16.06 -9.18
C LYS A 101 8.58 15.32 -10.52
N ASN A 102 9.11 14.10 -10.55
CA ASN A 102 9.20 13.33 -11.78
C ASN A 102 7.82 12.90 -12.28
N GLN A 103 6.91 12.45 -11.40
CA GLN A 103 5.54 12.09 -11.77
C GLN A 103 4.73 13.26 -12.34
N LEU A 104 4.87 14.45 -11.74
CA LEU A 104 4.21 15.67 -12.19
C LEU A 104 4.74 16.18 -13.54
N ASN A 105 6.03 16.00 -13.81
CA ASN A 105 6.68 16.40 -15.06
C ASN A 105 6.71 15.29 -16.12
N ASP A 106 5.88 14.27 -15.96
CA ASP A 106 5.72 13.18 -16.92
C ASP A 106 7.00 12.39 -17.23
N LYS A 107 7.96 12.42 -16.30
CA LYS A 107 9.21 11.66 -16.38
C LYS A 107 9.02 10.21 -15.94
N ALA A 108 9.80 9.31 -16.52
CA ALA A 108 9.76 7.89 -16.16
C ALA A 108 10.29 7.68 -14.73
N THR A 109 9.44 7.16 -13.83
CA THR A 109 9.82 6.77 -12.46
C THR A 109 9.82 5.26 -12.25
N GLY A 110 9.66 4.48 -13.32
CA GLY A 110 9.37 3.04 -13.21
C GLY A 110 7.99 2.73 -12.62
N ARG A 111 7.19 3.75 -12.24
CA ARG A 111 5.87 3.67 -11.60
C ARG A 111 5.87 3.07 -10.19
N VAL A 112 7.00 3.10 -9.48
CA VAL A 112 7.09 2.56 -8.12
C VAL A 112 7.94 3.45 -7.24
N LEU A 113 7.53 3.59 -5.98
CA LEU A 113 8.26 4.36 -4.98
C LEU A 113 9.34 3.49 -4.31
N PHE A 114 9.02 2.22 -4.07
CA PHE A 114 9.94 1.27 -3.45
C PHE A 114 10.60 0.36 -4.48
N ASN A 115 11.83 -0.06 -4.18
CA ASN A 115 12.47 -1.12 -4.96
C ASN A 115 11.62 -2.40 -4.88
N ALA A 116 11.48 -3.09 -6.02
CA ALA A 116 10.71 -4.32 -6.15
C ALA A 116 9.21 -4.25 -5.77
N GLU A 117 8.63 -3.06 -5.61
CA GLU A 117 7.20 -2.90 -5.30
C GLU A 117 6.29 -3.60 -6.32
N LYS A 118 6.67 -3.64 -7.60
CA LYS A 118 5.95 -4.39 -8.65
C LYS A 118 5.78 -5.87 -8.34
N LEU A 119 6.73 -6.48 -7.62
CA LEU A 119 6.64 -7.89 -7.22
C LEU A 119 5.62 -8.10 -6.11
N LEU A 120 5.27 -7.05 -5.37
CA LEU A 120 4.27 -7.08 -4.30
C LEU A 120 2.86 -6.73 -4.80
N MET A 121 2.73 -6.07 -5.95
CA MET A 121 1.44 -5.68 -6.52
C MET A 121 0.42 -6.82 -6.64
N PRO A 122 0.79 -8.05 -7.05
CA PRO A 122 -0.17 -9.16 -7.10
C PRO A 122 -0.82 -9.48 -5.74
N TYR A 123 -0.12 -9.19 -4.64
CA TYR A 123 -0.59 -9.45 -3.28
C TYR A 123 -1.39 -8.29 -2.69
N HIS A 124 -1.50 -7.16 -3.40
CA HIS A 124 -2.29 -6.05 -2.93
C HIS A 124 -3.78 -6.41 -3.00
N SER A 125 -4.48 -6.24 -1.88
CA SER A 125 -5.91 -6.47 -1.76
C SER A 125 -6.62 -5.25 -1.21
N LEU A 126 -7.80 -4.98 -1.75
CA LEU A 126 -8.75 -4.08 -1.11
C LEU A 126 -9.35 -4.80 0.09
N LYS A 127 -9.34 -4.12 1.25
CA LYS A 127 -9.76 -4.70 2.52
C LYS A 127 -10.93 -3.97 3.17
N TYR A 128 -11.90 -4.76 3.64
CA TYR A 128 -13.21 -4.31 4.07
C TYR A 128 -13.57 -4.89 5.44
N CYS A 129 -14.31 -4.11 6.24
CA CYS A 129 -14.91 -4.56 7.49
C CYS A 129 -16.43 -4.34 7.43
N SER A 130 -17.22 -5.39 7.67
CA SER A 130 -18.68 -5.30 7.60
C SER A 130 -19.30 -4.38 8.63
N LYS A 131 -18.78 -4.39 9.85
CA LYS A 131 -19.26 -3.50 10.93
C LYS A 131 -18.95 -2.03 10.63
N CYS A 132 -17.74 -1.70 10.13
CA CYS A 132 -17.43 -0.33 9.69
C CYS A 132 -18.38 0.12 8.57
N HIS A 133 -18.68 -0.77 7.62
CA HIS A 133 -19.62 -0.49 6.55
C HIS A 133 -21.00 -0.13 7.09
N ASP A 134 -21.58 -0.96 7.97
CA ASP A 134 -22.92 -0.72 8.50
C ASP A 134 -22.98 0.54 9.37
N GLU A 135 -21.88 0.88 10.04
CA GLU A 135 -21.74 2.16 10.74
C GLU A 135 -21.66 3.36 9.79
N ASP A 136 -20.89 3.27 8.70
CA ASP A 136 -20.81 4.34 7.71
C ASP A 136 -22.15 4.57 7.01
N VAL A 137 -22.87 3.50 6.63
CA VAL A 137 -24.23 3.61 6.06
C VAL A 137 -25.18 4.30 7.04
N ARG A 138 -25.20 3.86 8.31
CA ARG A 138 -26.09 4.45 9.33
C ARG A 138 -25.75 5.91 9.63
N ALA A 139 -24.47 6.26 9.67
CA ALA A 139 -24.03 7.61 10.06
C ALA A 139 -24.03 8.62 8.90
N LYS A 140 -23.76 8.17 7.67
CA LYS A 140 -23.49 9.05 6.51
C LYS A 140 -24.37 8.78 5.30
N GLY A 141 -25.07 7.65 5.26
CA GLY A 141 -25.87 7.21 4.12
C GLY A 141 -25.06 6.56 2.98
N PHE A 142 -23.74 6.45 3.10
CA PHE A 142 -22.86 5.83 2.11
C PHE A 142 -21.62 5.24 2.78
N VAL A 143 -20.93 4.33 2.07
CA VAL A 143 -19.77 3.59 2.58
C VAL A 143 -18.48 4.22 2.08
N ILE A 144 -17.43 4.19 2.92
CA ILE A 144 -16.07 4.47 2.49
C ILE A 144 -15.17 3.27 2.77
N TRP A 145 -14.21 3.01 1.88
CA TRP A 145 -13.09 2.13 2.21
C TRP A 145 -12.17 2.90 3.16
N LYS A 146 -11.79 2.27 4.28
CA LYS A 146 -10.90 2.90 5.25
C LYS A 146 -9.46 2.79 4.76
N ALA A 147 -8.74 3.91 4.68
CA ALA A 147 -7.32 3.93 4.30
C ALA A 147 -6.47 3.04 5.21
N ASP A 148 -6.75 3.03 6.52
CA ASP A 148 -6.04 2.21 7.49
C ASP A 148 -6.18 0.70 7.25
N HIS A 149 -7.30 0.25 6.66
CA HIS A 149 -7.47 -1.14 6.28
C HIS A 149 -6.64 -1.51 5.04
N GLN A 150 -6.22 -0.54 4.21
CA GLN A 150 -5.54 -0.81 2.95
C GLN A 150 -4.03 -1.00 3.08
N ALA A 151 -3.46 -0.83 4.28
CA ALA A 151 -2.07 -1.22 4.53
C ALA A 151 -1.89 -2.70 4.16
N MET A 152 -0.81 -3.03 3.44
CA MET A 152 -0.61 -4.38 2.90
C MET A 152 -0.50 -5.44 4.01
N SER A 153 -0.01 -5.05 5.19
CA SER A 153 0.13 -5.88 6.39
C SER A 153 -1.05 -5.79 7.38
N ALA A 154 -2.15 -5.09 7.03
CA ALA A 154 -3.36 -5.06 7.84
C ALA A 154 -4.29 -6.23 7.49
N PHE A 155 -4.70 -7.02 8.46
CA PHE A 155 -5.65 -8.14 8.31
C PHE A 155 -6.80 -8.08 9.30
N ILE A 156 -6.74 -7.20 10.31
CA ILE A 156 -7.73 -7.08 11.37
C ILE A 156 -8.22 -5.64 11.47
N CYS A 157 -9.54 -5.47 11.48
CA CYS A 157 -10.16 -4.20 11.85
C CYS A 157 -9.97 -3.98 13.34
N HIS A 158 -9.18 -2.97 13.72
CA HIS A 158 -8.93 -2.66 15.13
C HIS A 158 -10.12 -2.04 15.86
N GLN A 159 -11.06 -1.43 15.13
CA GLN A 159 -12.27 -0.87 15.73
C GLN A 159 -13.21 -1.98 16.21
N HIS A 160 -13.34 -3.06 15.43
CA HIS A 160 -14.29 -4.13 15.69
C HIS A 160 -13.67 -5.48 16.07
N ASN A 161 -12.33 -5.54 16.13
CA ASN A 161 -11.53 -6.72 16.41
C ASN A 161 -11.93 -7.93 15.56
N SER A 162 -12.17 -7.70 14.27
CA SER A 162 -12.62 -8.72 13.30
C SER A 162 -11.69 -8.78 12.11
N ALA A 163 -11.58 -9.97 11.48
CA ALA A 163 -10.84 -10.13 10.25
C ALA A 163 -11.38 -9.22 9.14
N LEU A 164 -10.48 -8.62 8.36
CA LEU A 164 -10.83 -7.85 7.18
C LEU A 164 -11.07 -8.81 6.01
N SER A 165 -12.23 -8.70 5.37
CA SER A 165 -12.46 -9.41 4.11
C SER A 165 -11.67 -8.73 2.99
N GLN A 166 -11.16 -9.52 2.06
CA GLN A 166 -10.19 -9.11 1.06
C GLN A 166 -10.60 -9.55 -0.35
N ARG A 167 -10.28 -8.69 -1.32
CA ARG A 167 -10.36 -8.98 -2.76
C ARG A 167 -9.10 -8.46 -3.42
N LEU A 168 -8.47 -9.26 -4.27
CA LEU A 168 -7.20 -8.88 -4.90
C LEU A 168 -7.44 -7.74 -5.88
N VAL A 169 -6.51 -6.78 -5.92
CA VAL A 169 -6.64 -5.65 -6.85
C VAL A 169 -6.60 -6.10 -8.31
N SER A 170 -5.90 -7.20 -8.62
CA SER A 170 -5.88 -7.79 -9.96
C SER A 170 -7.26 -8.23 -10.46
N GLU A 171 -8.24 -8.39 -9.56
CA GLU A 171 -9.62 -8.75 -9.87
C GLU A 171 -10.49 -7.52 -10.20
N PHE A 172 -9.88 -6.33 -10.29
CA PHE A 172 -10.52 -5.08 -10.68
C PHE A 172 -9.96 -4.58 -12.00
N ASN A 173 -10.84 -4.19 -12.93
CA ASN A 173 -10.43 -3.59 -14.20
C ASN A 173 -10.24 -2.06 -14.07
N GLY A 174 -9.31 -1.64 -13.22
CA GLY A 174 -9.06 -0.22 -12.94
C GLY A 174 -10.29 0.47 -12.32
N PHE A 175 -10.75 1.56 -12.94
CA PHE A 175 -11.98 2.26 -12.53
C PHE A 175 -13.14 2.05 -13.52
N GLU A 176 -13.12 1.01 -14.36
CA GLU A 176 -14.28 0.72 -15.19
C GLU A 176 -15.45 0.25 -14.32
N CYS A 177 -16.51 1.07 -14.23
CA CYS A 177 -17.77 0.80 -13.51
C CYS A 177 -18.55 -0.35 -14.17
N SER A 178 -18.03 -1.58 -14.09
CA SER A 178 -18.67 -2.79 -14.61
C SER A 178 -19.25 -3.68 -13.50
N GLY A 179 -19.20 -3.22 -12.25
CA GLY A 179 -19.82 -3.89 -11.10
C GLY A 179 -19.75 -3.00 -9.86
N ASP A 180 -20.50 -3.37 -8.81
CA ASP A 180 -20.42 -2.69 -7.52
C ASP A 180 -19.01 -2.89 -6.95
N PHE A 181 -18.24 -1.80 -6.84
CA PHE A 181 -16.90 -1.80 -6.23
C PHE A 181 -16.94 -2.24 -4.76
N PHE A 182 -18.14 -2.25 -4.15
CA PHE A 182 -18.44 -2.79 -2.84
C PHE A 182 -19.17 -4.13 -2.87
N ASP A 183 -19.22 -4.84 -4.01
CA ASP A 183 -19.84 -6.17 -4.10
C ASP A 183 -19.15 -7.13 -3.12
N LYS A 184 -19.84 -7.35 -2.00
CA LYS A 184 -19.37 -8.17 -0.87
C LYS A 184 -19.25 -9.64 -1.22
N SER A 185 -20.01 -10.12 -2.22
CA SER A 185 -20.02 -11.54 -2.59
C SER A 185 -18.68 -11.99 -3.16
N SER A 186 -17.90 -11.04 -3.69
CA SER A 186 -16.57 -11.27 -4.27
C SER A 186 -15.42 -11.19 -3.25
N PHE A 187 -15.71 -11.03 -1.94
CA PHE A 187 -14.67 -10.92 -0.90
C PHE A 187 -14.49 -12.22 -0.12
N SER A 188 -13.23 -12.55 0.17
CA SER A 188 -12.86 -13.68 1.02
C SER A 188 -12.31 -13.20 2.36
N THR A 189 -12.65 -13.89 3.44
CA THR A 189 -12.11 -13.55 4.77
C THR A 189 -10.99 -14.53 5.12
N PRO A 190 -9.75 -14.06 5.34
CA PRO A 190 -8.63 -14.94 5.64
C PRO A 190 -8.77 -15.56 7.03
N HIS A 191 -8.19 -16.76 7.20
CA HIS A 191 -8.08 -17.38 8.51
C HIS A 191 -6.97 -16.71 9.33
N ILE A 192 -7.35 -15.97 10.37
CA ILE A 192 -6.42 -15.19 11.18
C ILE A 192 -5.61 -16.07 12.13
N THR A 193 -4.29 -16.09 11.93
CA THR A 193 -3.32 -16.77 12.81
C THR A 193 -2.61 -15.78 13.75
N LEU A 194 -1.77 -16.29 14.65
CA LEU A 194 -0.90 -15.44 15.49
C LEU A 194 0.05 -14.56 14.65
N PHE A 195 0.51 -15.07 13.50
CA PHE A 195 1.37 -14.31 12.59
C PHE A 195 0.65 -13.07 12.03
N HIS A 196 -0.62 -13.23 11.63
CA HIS A 196 -1.45 -12.11 11.18
C HIS A 196 -1.63 -11.07 12.29
N ARG A 197 -1.94 -11.52 13.52
CA ARG A 197 -2.12 -10.65 14.69
C ARG A 197 -0.84 -9.87 15.02
N TRP A 198 0.33 -10.49 14.88
CA TRP A 198 1.61 -9.83 15.08
C TRP A 198 1.83 -8.73 14.03
N LEU A 199 1.58 -9.02 12.74
CA LEU A 199 1.71 -8.04 11.66
C LEU A 199 0.75 -6.85 11.84
N ASP A 200 -0.51 -7.10 12.19
CA ASP A 200 -1.48 -6.04 12.49
C ASP A 200 -1.03 -5.17 13.67
N TRP A 201 -0.54 -5.78 14.74
CA TRP A 201 -0.08 -5.06 15.92
C TRP A 201 1.12 -4.15 15.60
N GLU A 202 2.13 -4.68 14.89
CA GLU A 202 3.30 -3.92 14.44
C GLU A 202 2.91 -2.81 13.45
N THR A 203 2.02 -3.10 12.51
CA THR A 203 1.50 -2.11 11.54
C THR A 203 0.85 -0.94 12.28
N LYS A 204 -0.01 -1.25 13.26
CA LYS A 204 -0.68 -0.23 14.08
C LYS A 204 0.30 0.58 14.91
N LEU A 205 1.32 -0.06 15.47
CA LEU A 205 2.36 0.62 16.24
C LEU A 205 3.11 1.62 15.37
N LEU A 206 3.55 1.20 14.17
CA LEU A 206 4.22 2.06 13.20
C LEU A 206 3.33 3.24 12.78
N MET A 207 2.06 2.99 12.45
CA MET A 207 1.13 4.05 12.03
C MET A 207 0.83 5.04 13.16
N ARG A 208 0.76 4.59 14.42
CA ARG A 208 0.56 5.45 15.59
C ARG A 208 1.79 6.28 15.94
N GLY A 209 2.99 5.70 15.79
CA GLY A 209 4.25 6.41 16.04
C GLY A 209 4.54 7.50 15.01
N GLY A 210 3.93 7.42 13.82
CA GLY A 210 4.12 8.39 12.75
C GLY A 210 5.45 8.24 12.00
N VAL A 211 5.75 9.23 11.17
CA VAL A 211 6.87 9.18 10.21
C VAL A 211 8.23 9.08 10.89
N ASP A 212 8.45 9.86 11.96
CA ASP A 212 9.75 9.89 12.63
C ASP A 212 10.03 8.58 13.37
N TYR A 213 9.05 8.05 14.10
CA TYR A 213 9.16 6.74 14.73
C TYR A 213 9.47 5.62 13.71
N GLN A 214 8.78 5.63 12.57
CA GLN A 214 9.05 4.65 11.50
C GLN A 214 10.49 4.74 10.98
N ARG A 215 11.01 5.95 10.76
CA ARG A 215 12.40 6.15 10.34
C ARG A 215 13.38 5.61 11.37
N GLU A 216 13.18 5.95 12.64
CA GLU A 216 13.99 5.45 13.74
C GLU A 216 13.98 3.92 13.80
N GLN A 217 12.82 3.28 13.63
CA GLN A 217 12.73 1.82 13.59
C GLN A 217 13.49 1.22 12.40
N VAL A 218 13.37 1.79 11.20
CA VAL A 218 14.07 1.32 10.00
C VAL A 218 15.58 1.47 10.18
N GLU A 219 16.05 2.65 10.61
CA GLU A 219 17.46 2.95 10.84
C GLU A 219 18.07 2.03 11.89
N LEU A 220 17.39 1.83 13.02
CA LEU A 220 17.82 0.95 14.09
C LEU A 220 17.99 -0.49 13.59
N HIS A 221 16.97 -1.05 12.95
CA HIS A 221 17.02 -2.45 12.52
C HIS A 221 18.02 -2.69 11.39
N LYS A 222 18.20 -1.72 10.48
CA LYS A 222 19.28 -1.77 9.48
C LYS A 222 20.64 -1.74 10.13
N ARG A 223 20.87 -0.83 11.08
CA ARG A 223 22.15 -0.76 11.81
C ARG A 223 22.46 -2.05 12.54
N VAL A 224 21.52 -2.56 13.35
CA VAL A 224 21.66 -3.83 14.07
C VAL A 224 21.95 -4.98 13.09
N PHE A 225 21.26 -5.03 11.96
CA PHE A 225 21.52 -6.05 10.94
C PHE A 225 22.94 -5.94 10.35
N MET A 226 23.40 -4.74 10.00
CA MET A 226 24.72 -4.52 9.41
C MET A 226 25.88 -4.75 10.41
N GLU A 227 25.64 -4.54 11.70
CA GLU A 227 26.62 -4.80 12.78
C GLU A 227 26.67 -6.28 13.20
N SER A 228 25.71 -7.08 12.74
CA SER A 228 25.62 -8.48 13.13
C SER A 228 26.66 -9.35 12.43
N SER A 229 27.16 -10.36 13.15
CA SER A 229 28.23 -11.27 12.69
C SER A 229 27.92 -12.08 11.43
N PHE A 230 26.64 -12.18 11.05
CA PHE A 230 26.18 -12.88 9.85
C PHE A 230 25.97 -11.97 8.64
N TYR A 231 26.02 -10.65 8.81
CA TYR A 231 26.08 -9.74 7.68
C TYR A 231 27.50 -9.71 7.11
N SER A 232 27.58 -9.71 5.78
CA SER A 232 28.84 -9.51 5.08
C SER A 232 28.58 -8.75 3.80
N HIS A 233 29.40 -7.73 3.55
CA HIS A 233 29.39 -6.95 2.32
C HIS A 233 29.74 -7.80 1.09
N SER A 234 30.45 -8.92 1.30
CA SER A 234 30.78 -9.89 0.26
C SER A 234 30.01 -11.19 0.48
N PRO A 235 29.76 -11.99 -0.58
CA PRO A 235 29.20 -13.32 -0.42
C PRO A 235 30.09 -14.17 0.51
N SER A 236 29.51 -14.61 1.62
CA SER A 236 30.16 -15.48 2.61
C SER A 236 29.25 -16.69 2.86
N LYS A 237 29.79 -17.77 3.42
CA LYS A 237 28.97 -18.95 3.77
C LYS A 237 27.78 -18.57 4.66
N VAL A 238 28.01 -17.64 5.58
CA VAL A 238 27.00 -17.16 6.54
C VAL A 238 25.94 -16.30 5.83
N SER A 239 26.34 -15.35 4.96
CA SER A 239 25.38 -14.52 4.23
C SER A 239 24.55 -15.31 3.21
N VAL A 240 25.12 -16.38 2.63
CA VAL A 240 24.38 -17.33 1.79
C VAL A 240 23.36 -18.12 2.62
N ALA A 241 23.75 -18.62 3.80
CA ALA A 241 22.86 -19.35 4.69
C ALA A 241 21.69 -18.48 5.18
N LEU A 242 21.96 -17.24 5.59
CA LEU A 242 20.96 -16.24 5.96
C LEU A 242 19.94 -16.03 4.84
N ASN A 243 20.41 -15.75 3.62
CA ASN A 243 19.51 -15.52 2.49
C ASN A 243 18.66 -16.74 2.18
N LYS A 244 19.23 -17.95 2.25
CA LYS A 244 18.46 -19.19 2.05
C LYS A 244 17.36 -19.37 3.11
N GLN A 245 17.66 -19.14 4.39
CA GLN A 245 16.68 -19.20 5.47
C GLN A 245 15.59 -18.14 5.29
N TRP A 246 16.00 -16.91 4.97
CA TRP A 246 15.10 -15.79 4.73
C TRP A 246 14.14 -16.05 3.55
N GLN A 247 14.65 -16.48 2.40
CA GLN A 247 13.83 -16.76 1.22
C GLN A 247 12.84 -17.91 1.48
N SER A 248 13.27 -18.95 2.20
CA SER A 248 12.38 -20.03 2.63
C SER A 248 11.28 -19.53 3.58
N ALA A 249 11.62 -18.66 4.55
CA ALA A 249 10.65 -18.04 5.44
C ALA A 249 9.67 -17.14 4.68
N LEU A 250 10.18 -16.29 3.79
CA LEU A 250 9.39 -15.38 2.98
C LEU A 250 8.37 -16.12 2.09
N GLN A 251 8.76 -17.23 1.47
CA GLN A 251 7.84 -18.08 0.71
C GLN A 251 6.70 -18.62 1.60
N ARG A 252 7.03 -19.10 2.81
CA ARG A 252 6.02 -19.56 3.78
C ARG A 252 5.10 -18.42 4.20
N TYR A 253 5.65 -17.24 4.49
CA TYR A 253 4.85 -16.08 4.87
C TYR A 253 3.88 -15.66 3.77
N PHE A 254 4.32 -15.56 2.52
CA PHE A 254 3.40 -15.25 1.41
C PHE A 254 2.31 -16.32 1.25
N THR A 255 2.64 -17.60 1.45
CA THR A 255 1.64 -18.68 1.41
C THR A 255 0.61 -18.55 2.53
N ILE A 256 1.03 -18.17 3.74
CA ILE A 256 0.14 -17.97 4.89
C ILE A 256 -0.75 -16.75 4.69
N LEU A 257 -0.18 -15.63 4.24
CA LEU A 257 -0.89 -14.35 4.13
C LEU A 257 -1.78 -14.29 2.88
N PHE A 258 -1.37 -14.96 1.79
CA PHE A 258 -2.02 -14.92 0.48
C PHE A 258 -2.15 -16.33 -0.11
N PRO A 259 -2.99 -17.19 0.48
CA PRO A 259 -3.11 -18.60 0.08
C PRO A 259 -3.51 -18.77 -1.39
N ASN A 260 -4.31 -17.87 -1.95
CA ASN A 260 -4.73 -17.90 -3.35
C ASN A 260 -3.59 -17.63 -4.36
N LEU A 261 -2.42 -17.18 -3.88
CA LEU A 261 -1.26 -16.84 -4.70
C LEU A 261 -0.04 -17.72 -4.38
N GLN A 262 -0.26 -18.88 -3.75
CA GLN A 262 0.82 -19.79 -3.34
C GLN A 262 1.76 -20.19 -4.49
N SER A 263 1.24 -20.38 -5.71
CA SER A 263 2.06 -20.72 -6.89
C SER A 263 3.07 -19.63 -7.28
N SER A 264 2.80 -18.38 -6.92
CA SER A 264 3.67 -17.23 -7.21
C SER A 264 4.62 -16.91 -6.05
N ALA A 265 4.36 -17.43 -4.85
CA ALA A 265 5.11 -17.12 -3.63
C ALA A 265 6.60 -17.46 -3.76
N GLU A 266 6.94 -18.59 -4.36
CA GLU A 266 8.33 -19.02 -4.57
C GLU A 266 9.09 -18.06 -5.50
N THR A 267 8.51 -17.76 -6.66
CA THR A 267 9.10 -16.84 -7.65
C THR A 267 9.31 -15.45 -7.06
N THR A 268 8.32 -14.95 -6.29
CA THR A 268 8.45 -13.67 -5.59
C THR A 268 9.57 -13.74 -4.55
N ALA A 269 9.58 -14.75 -3.67
CA ALA A 269 10.54 -14.85 -2.57
C ALA A 269 12.00 -15.01 -3.05
N ASN A 270 12.21 -15.71 -4.17
CA ASN A 270 13.54 -15.94 -4.72
C ASN A 270 14.11 -14.75 -5.51
N ASN A 271 13.37 -13.66 -5.65
CA ASN A 271 13.84 -12.49 -6.38
C ASN A 271 15.04 -11.84 -5.70
N ILE A 272 16.03 -11.43 -6.50
CA ILE A 272 17.28 -10.80 -6.01
C ILE A 272 17.05 -9.53 -5.20
N ALA A 273 15.97 -8.79 -5.48
CA ALA A 273 15.64 -7.56 -4.79
C ALA A 273 15.16 -7.80 -3.35
N PHE A 274 14.71 -9.02 -3.04
CA PHE A 274 14.31 -9.42 -1.68
C PHE A 274 15.39 -10.18 -0.93
N LYS A 275 16.64 -10.19 -1.42
CA LYS A 275 17.77 -10.65 -0.60
C LYS A 275 17.91 -9.75 0.64
N ALA A 276 18.19 -10.35 1.80
CA ALA A 276 18.30 -9.64 3.07
C ALA A 276 19.34 -8.52 2.98
N SER A 277 20.50 -8.79 2.37
CA SER A 277 21.57 -7.81 2.17
C SER A 277 21.19 -6.66 1.23
N ALA A 278 20.27 -6.87 0.28
CA ALA A 278 19.79 -5.82 -0.61
C ALA A 278 18.83 -4.88 0.13
N MET A 279 17.83 -5.47 0.80
CA MET A 279 16.78 -4.74 1.53
C MET A 279 17.32 -3.98 2.75
N MET A 280 18.24 -4.59 3.50
CA MET A 280 18.72 -4.06 4.79
C MET A 280 20.04 -3.29 4.68
N SER A 281 20.52 -3.04 3.46
CA SER A 281 21.66 -2.15 3.24
C SER A 281 21.33 -0.72 3.70
N GLU A 282 22.37 0.05 4.05
CA GLU A 282 22.27 1.44 4.52
C GLU A 282 21.35 2.28 3.61
N ASN A 283 21.67 2.32 2.31
CA ASN A 283 20.92 3.06 1.30
C ASN A 283 19.79 2.23 0.63
N GLY A 284 19.53 1.02 1.11
CA GLY A 284 18.52 0.13 0.54
C GLY A 284 17.10 0.68 0.71
N SER A 285 16.30 0.68 -0.36
CA SER A 285 14.86 0.93 -0.24
C SER A 285 14.14 -0.34 0.17
N ILE A 286 13.28 -0.27 1.18
CA ILE A 286 12.52 -1.40 1.70
C ILE A 286 11.04 -1.04 1.85
N HIS A 287 10.17 -1.86 1.26
CA HIS A 287 8.72 -1.71 1.41
C HIS A 287 8.30 -2.08 2.85
N PRO A 288 7.33 -1.41 3.48
CA PRO A 288 6.96 -1.65 4.88
C PRO A 288 6.57 -3.11 5.19
N LEU A 289 5.82 -3.77 4.29
CA LEU A 289 5.52 -5.20 4.44
C LEU A 289 6.81 -6.02 4.54
N MET A 290 7.77 -5.79 3.63
CA MET A 290 9.01 -6.55 3.57
C MET A 290 9.88 -6.31 4.80
N PHE A 291 9.88 -5.08 5.32
CA PHE A 291 10.51 -4.76 6.60
C PHE A 291 9.89 -5.55 7.76
N LEU A 292 8.56 -5.55 7.88
CA LEU A 292 7.86 -6.28 8.95
C LEU A 292 8.10 -7.79 8.87
N LEU A 293 8.04 -8.37 7.67
CA LEU A 293 8.32 -9.78 7.45
C LEU A 293 9.78 -10.14 7.82
N PHE A 294 10.73 -9.28 7.45
CA PHE A 294 12.13 -9.48 7.80
C PHE A 294 12.37 -9.33 9.30
N LYS A 295 11.76 -8.32 9.95
CA LYS A 295 11.79 -8.12 11.41
C LYS A 295 11.27 -9.36 12.13
N PHE A 296 10.14 -9.92 11.71
CA PHE A 296 9.59 -11.15 12.30
C PHE A 296 10.56 -12.33 12.17
N PHE A 297 11.06 -12.58 10.95
CA PHE A 297 12.03 -13.63 10.69
C PHE A 297 13.27 -13.49 11.57
N TYR A 298 13.82 -12.28 11.63
CA TYR A 298 15.02 -11.97 12.39
C TYR A 298 14.85 -12.24 13.88
N MET A 299 13.72 -11.84 14.46
CA MET A 299 13.45 -11.96 15.88
C MET A 299 13.06 -13.37 16.33
N HIS A 300 12.43 -14.16 15.46
CA HIS A 300 11.73 -15.38 15.87
C HIS A 300 12.16 -16.66 15.14
N GLU A 301 12.72 -16.57 13.93
CA GLU A 301 12.99 -17.74 13.09
C GLU A 301 14.45 -17.91 12.67
N TYR A 302 15.24 -16.83 12.64
CA TYR A 302 16.62 -16.90 12.18
C TYR A 302 17.49 -17.76 13.12
N ARG A 303 18.24 -18.69 12.54
CA ARG A 303 19.17 -19.57 13.25
C ARG A 303 20.59 -19.33 12.73
N PRO A 304 21.47 -18.68 13.51
CA PRO A 304 22.82 -18.32 13.09
C PRO A 304 23.74 -19.52 12.86
#